data_AF-T1H0N7-F1
#
_entry.id   AF-T1H0N7-F1
#
_cell.length_a   1.000
_cell.length_b   1.000
_cell.length_c   1.000
_cell.angle_alpha   90.00
_cell.angle_beta   90.00
_cell.angle_gamma   90.00
#
_symmetry.space_group_name_H-M   'P 1'
#
loop_
_entity.id
_entity.type
_entity.pdbx_description
1 polymer ?
#
loop_
_entity_poly.entity_id
_entity_poly.type
_entity_poly.pdbx_seq_one_letter_code
_entity_poly.pdbx_strand_id
1 'polypeptide(L)'
;PKGCFTEPQTSICGNGVVEPGEQCDCGWEEDCKDTCCFPMSRHPRIDEKPCTLTPRAMCSPSQGPCCTTDCKLKFGDKCRDDNGCRDPSFCDGRMPQCPPSVNKPNKTICNKEFVCYMGDCTGSICLAYGLESCQCIPTPDDPKTKSCELCCKQPGEGNPCKSSFEWNEPPFDVPDMFAKPGTPCNDYNG
;
A
#
# COMPACT_ATOMS: atom_id res chain seq x y z
N PRO A 1 -14.87 10.60 -36.79
CA PRO A 1 -14.53 10.62 -35.34
C PRO A 1 -13.01 10.44 -35.14
N LYS A 2 -12.28 11.54 -34.87
CA LYS A 2 -10.92 11.47 -34.34
C LYS A 2 -11.02 11.78 -32.84
N GLY A 3 -10.70 10.80 -32.00
CA GLY A 3 -10.68 10.99 -30.54
C GLY A 3 -9.53 11.89 -30.10
N CYS A 4 -9.57 12.37 -28.86
CA CYS A 4 -8.53 13.22 -28.25
C CYS A 4 -7.29 12.46 -27.76
N PHE A 5 -7.17 11.17 -28.10
CA PHE A 5 -6.00 10.38 -27.74
C PHE A 5 -4.80 10.81 -28.58
N THR A 6 -3.75 11.26 -27.90
CA THR A 6 -2.42 11.46 -28.46
C THR A 6 -1.60 10.17 -28.31
N GLU A 7 -0.45 10.10 -28.98
CA GLU A 7 0.51 9.04 -28.69
C GLU A 7 0.91 9.07 -27.20
N PRO A 8 1.03 7.91 -26.53
CA PRO A 8 1.42 7.85 -25.14
C PRO A 8 2.84 8.40 -24.99
N GLN A 9 2.99 9.48 -24.23
CA GLN A 9 4.30 9.98 -23.83
C GLN A 9 4.83 9.14 -22.67
N THR A 10 6.12 8.81 -22.71
CA THR A 10 6.79 7.98 -21.69
C THR A 10 7.18 8.75 -20.43
N SER A 11 7.18 10.08 -20.50
CA SER A 11 7.58 11.00 -19.43
C SER A 11 7.01 12.39 -19.71
N ILE A 12 6.46 13.07 -18.70
CA ILE A 12 5.87 14.41 -18.81
C ILE A 12 6.43 15.30 -17.70
N CYS A 13 7.45 16.07 -18.04
CA CYS A 13 8.06 17.05 -17.15
C CYS A 13 7.05 18.14 -16.75
N GLY A 14 6.88 18.34 -15.45
CA GLY A 14 5.98 19.31 -14.83
C GLY A 14 4.70 18.70 -14.23
N ASN A 15 4.60 17.36 -14.17
CA ASN A 15 3.47 16.65 -13.54
C ASN A 15 3.72 16.33 -12.05
N GLY A 16 4.94 16.57 -11.56
CA GLY A 16 5.35 16.34 -10.17
C GLY A 16 5.73 14.90 -9.85
N VAL A 17 5.89 14.04 -10.86
CA VAL A 17 6.27 12.63 -10.73
C VAL A 17 7.52 12.40 -11.55
N VAL A 18 8.60 11.95 -10.90
CA VAL A 18 9.86 11.68 -11.60
C VAL A 18 9.72 10.45 -12.51
N GLU A 19 9.78 10.67 -13.81
CA GLU A 19 9.63 9.64 -14.84
C GLU A 19 10.97 9.32 -15.56
N PRO A 20 11.05 8.22 -16.34
CA PRO A 20 12.28 7.86 -17.04
C PRO A 20 12.78 8.99 -17.96
N GLY A 21 13.99 9.47 -17.72
CA GLY A 21 14.61 10.59 -18.46
C GLY A 21 14.69 11.89 -17.67
N GLU A 22 14.01 11.97 -16.53
CA GLU A 22 14.03 13.09 -15.59
C GLU A 22 14.90 12.76 -14.37
N GLN A 23 15.49 13.78 -13.76
CA GLN A 23 16.19 13.61 -12.48
C GLN A 23 15.30 14.00 -11.30
N CYS A 24 14.39 14.95 -11.51
CA CYS A 24 13.46 15.49 -10.52
C CYS A 24 12.28 16.13 -11.26
N ASP A 25 11.15 16.31 -10.59
CA ASP A 25 10.03 17.06 -11.13
C ASP A 25 9.29 17.81 -10.01
N CYS A 26 9.50 19.12 -9.94
CA CYS A 26 8.84 19.99 -8.96
C CYS A 26 7.59 20.70 -9.51
N GLY A 27 7.15 20.36 -10.73
CA GLY A 27 6.07 21.03 -11.43
C GLY A 27 6.51 22.19 -12.30
N TRP A 28 5.54 23.04 -12.65
CA TRP A 28 5.74 24.25 -13.45
C TRP A 28 6.38 25.37 -12.63
N GLU A 29 6.99 26.34 -13.30
CA GLU A 29 7.69 27.49 -12.69
C GLU A 29 6.84 28.24 -11.64
N GLU A 30 5.54 28.37 -11.87
CA GLU A 30 4.58 28.98 -10.94
C GLU A 30 4.31 28.17 -9.66
N ASP A 31 4.49 26.85 -9.69
CA ASP A 31 4.15 25.93 -8.59
C ASP A 31 5.40 25.38 -7.87
N CYS A 32 6.54 25.39 -8.55
CA CYS A 32 7.78 24.81 -8.05
C CYS A 32 8.40 25.66 -6.94
N LYS A 33 8.36 25.11 -5.71
CA LYS A 33 9.04 25.67 -4.52
C LYS A 33 10.38 24.99 -4.24
N ASP A 34 10.75 24.00 -5.03
CA ASP A 34 11.93 23.18 -4.80
C ASP A 34 13.18 23.80 -5.43
N THR A 35 14.08 24.29 -4.59
CA THR A 35 15.35 24.89 -5.06
C THR A 35 16.35 23.87 -5.61
N CYS A 36 16.06 22.57 -5.45
CA CYS A 36 16.92 21.47 -5.89
C CYS A 36 16.66 21.03 -7.33
N CYS A 37 15.57 21.49 -7.93
CA CYS A 37 15.12 21.07 -9.26
C CYS A 37 14.87 22.28 -10.15
N PHE A 38 15.27 22.20 -11.41
CA PHE A 38 14.83 23.17 -12.42
C PHE A 38 13.37 22.88 -12.81
N PRO A 39 12.46 23.87 -12.67
CA PRO A 39 11.06 23.66 -12.97
C PRO A 39 10.80 23.44 -14.45
N MET A 40 9.63 22.90 -14.77
CA MET A 40 9.10 22.98 -16.12
C MET A 40 8.81 24.44 -16.48
N SER A 41 9.40 24.91 -17.59
CA SER A 41 9.18 26.26 -18.11
C SER A 41 8.93 26.22 -19.61
N ARG A 42 8.08 27.14 -20.09
CA ARG A 42 7.83 27.32 -21.53
C ARG A 42 9.02 27.93 -22.26
N HIS A 43 9.88 28.63 -21.53
CA HIS A 43 11.06 29.33 -22.07
C HIS A 43 12.28 29.01 -21.19
N PRO A 44 12.75 27.74 -21.18
CA PRO A 44 13.86 27.34 -20.33
C PRO A 44 15.14 28.08 -20.73
N ARG A 45 15.98 28.40 -19.74
CA ARG A 45 17.32 28.94 -20.00
C ARG A 45 18.22 27.83 -20.55
N ILE A 46 19.25 28.22 -21.28
CA ILE A 46 20.18 27.30 -21.95
C ILE A 46 20.86 26.34 -20.96
N ASP A 47 21.13 26.83 -19.75
CA ASP A 47 21.81 26.12 -18.65
C ASP A 47 20.85 25.54 -17.59
N GLU A 48 19.54 25.76 -17.74
CA GLU A 48 18.50 25.32 -16.80
C GLU A 48 17.55 24.35 -17.51
N LYS A 49 18.06 23.16 -17.84
CA LYS A 49 17.25 22.12 -18.49
C LYS A 49 16.11 21.72 -17.53
N PRO A 50 14.82 21.79 -17.94
CA PRO A 50 13.70 21.38 -17.11
C PRO A 50 13.81 19.95 -16.58
N CYS A 51 13.27 19.72 -15.38
CA CYS A 51 13.24 18.40 -14.71
C CYS A 51 14.63 17.77 -14.52
N THR A 52 15.62 18.63 -14.31
CA THR A 52 16.97 18.22 -13.91
C THR A 52 17.37 18.89 -12.61
N LEU A 53 18.29 18.26 -11.87
CA LEU A 53 18.75 18.79 -10.59
C LEU A 53 19.55 20.08 -10.82
N THR A 54 19.40 21.03 -9.90
CA THR A 54 20.22 22.25 -9.91
C THR A 54 21.69 21.92 -9.60
N PRO A 55 22.65 22.78 -10.00
CA PRO A 55 24.05 22.56 -9.68
C PRO A 55 24.26 22.40 -8.17
N ARG A 56 25.00 21.35 -7.78
CA ARG A 56 25.31 20.98 -6.37
C ARG A 56 24.17 20.34 -5.58
N ALA A 57 22.96 20.21 -6.13
CA ALA A 57 21.92 19.40 -5.49
C ALA A 57 22.31 17.91 -5.55
N MET A 58 22.26 17.23 -4.40
CA MET A 58 22.48 15.78 -4.36
C MET A 58 21.19 15.01 -4.68
N CYS A 59 20.05 15.61 -4.36
CA CYS A 59 18.72 15.09 -4.58
C CYS A 59 17.70 16.23 -4.61
N SER A 60 16.45 15.91 -4.92
CA SER A 60 15.28 16.78 -4.80
C SER A 60 14.19 16.10 -3.96
N PRO A 61 13.43 16.82 -3.13
CA PRO A 61 12.23 16.30 -2.45
C PRO A 61 11.20 15.63 -3.38
N SER A 62 11.12 16.04 -4.66
CA SER A 62 10.25 15.38 -5.65
C SER A 62 10.67 13.93 -5.92
N GLN A 63 11.94 13.60 -5.72
CA GLN A 63 12.42 12.24 -5.85
C GLN A 63 11.94 11.38 -4.67
N GLY A 64 11.80 11.92 -3.46
CA GLY A 64 11.30 11.15 -2.34
C GLY A 64 11.53 11.76 -0.96
N PRO A 65 10.94 11.16 0.08
CA PRO A 65 10.90 11.73 1.42
C PRO A 65 12.27 11.78 2.12
N CYS A 66 13.27 11.02 1.61
CA CYS A 66 14.63 10.99 2.13
C CYS A 66 15.54 12.09 1.56
N CYS A 67 15.00 13.05 0.82
CA CYS A 67 15.70 14.28 0.48
C CYS A 67 15.26 15.44 1.41
N THR A 68 16.20 16.26 1.84
CA THR A 68 15.91 17.52 2.54
C THR A 68 15.57 18.63 1.54
N THR A 69 14.96 19.71 2.03
CA THR A 69 14.73 20.93 1.24
C THR A 69 16.04 21.63 0.84
N ASP A 70 17.14 21.33 1.54
CA ASP A 70 18.49 21.82 1.22
C ASP A 70 19.25 20.87 0.27
N CYS A 71 18.52 20.01 -0.45
CA CYS A 71 19.05 19.14 -1.50
C CYS A 71 20.08 18.10 -1.03
N LYS A 72 19.93 17.60 0.20
CA LYS A 72 20.81 16.59 0.81
C LYS A 72 20.05 15.34 1.19
N LEU A 73 20.75 14.21 1.18
CA LEU A 73 20.21 12.93 1.62
C LEU A 73 20.08 12.89 3.15
N LYS A 74 18.93 12.42 3.62
CA LYS A 74 18.64 12.14 5.02
C LYS A 74 19.24 10.80 5.44
N PHE A 75 19.61 10.68 6.71
CA PHE A 75 20.12 9.44 7.29
C PHE A 75 19.55 9.24 8.69
N GLY A 76 18.88 8.09 8.91
CA GLY A 76 18.23 7.76 10.18
C GLY A 76 16.87 8.43 10.38
N ASP A 77 16.46 9.37 9.53
CA ASP A 77 15.11 9.94 9.53
C ASP A 77 14.07 8.87 9.15
N LYS A 78 12.97 8.80 9.90
CA LYS A 78 11.84 7.93 9.55
C LYS A 78 11.13 8.46 8.31
N CYS A 79 11.01 7.63 7.28
CA CYS A 79 10.39 7.99 6.01
C CYS A 79 9.11 7.21 5.69
N ARG A 80 8.82 6.13 6.44
CA ARG A 80 7.57 5.40 6.37
C ARG A 80 7.19 4.90 7.76
N ASP A 81 5.93 5.07 8.13
CA ASP A 81 5.39 4.58 9.39
C ASP A 81 5.13 3.07 9.36
N ASP A 82 5.00 2.50 10.55
CA ASP A 82 4.45 1.15 10.74
C ASP A 82 2.99 1.14 10.27
N ASN A 83 2.61 0.12 9.50
CA ASN A 83 1.23 -0.03 8.99
C ASN A 83 0.48 -1.25 9.58
N GLY A 84 1.02 -1.90 10.60
CA GLY A 84 0.51 -3.13 11.20
C GLY A 84 1.04 -4.42 10.56
N CYS A 85 1.55 -4.38 9.32
CA CYS A 85 2.14 -5.52 8.62
C CYS A 85 3.56 -5.31 8.09
N ARG A 86 4.07 -4.08 8.16
CA ARG A 86 5.43 -3.71 7.82
C ARG A 86 5.98 -2.80 8.91
N ASP A 87 7.24 -3.00 9.26
CA ASP A 87 7.96 -2.16 10.21
C ASP A 87 8.19 -0.75 9.64
N PRO A 88 8.42 0.25 10.51
CA PRO A 88 8.83 1.58 10.03
C PRO A 88 10.13 1.48 9.23
N SER A 89 10.28 2.34 8.23
CA SER A 89 11.49 2.45 7.42
C SER A 89 12.17 3.81 7.61
N PHE A 90 13.49 3.80 7.52
CA PHE A 90 14.35 4.93 7.79
C PHE A 90 15.29 5.17 6.61
N CYS A 91 15.60 6.43 6.36
CA CYS A 91 16.51 6.83 5.30
C CYS A 91 17.92 6.28 5.55
N ASP A 92 18.53 5.66 4.54
CA ASP A 92 19.83 5.01 4.63
C ASP A 92 21.00 5.91 4.22
N GLY A 93 20.73 7.17 3.88
CA GLY A 93 21.71 8.15 3.42
C GLY A 93 22.24 7.92 2.00
N ARG A 94 21.68 6.97 1.24
CA ARG A 94 22.17 6.59 -0.08
C ARG A 94 21.27 7.07 -1.21
N MET A 95 19.96 7.09 -1.00
CA MET A 95 18.97 7.48 -2.01
C MET A 95 17.87 8.38 -1.44
N PRO A 96 17.24 9.23 -2.26
CA PRO A 96 16.12 10.07 -1.83
C PRO A 96 14.82 9.28 -1.62
N GLN A 97 14.74 8.08 -2.19
CA GLN A 97 13.63 7.15 -2.00
C GLN A 97 13.68 6.54 -0.60
N CYS A 98 12.53 6.35 0.03
CA CYS A 98 12.44 5.62 1.29
C CYS A 98 12.69 4.13 1.04
N PRO A 99 13.70 3.50 1.68
CA PRO A 99 13.98 2.07 1.52
C PRO A 99 12.74 1.21 1.82
N PRO A 100 12.62 0.01 1.22
CA PRO A 100 11.52 -0.90 1.51
C PRO A 100 11.43 -1.20 3.02
N SER A 101 10.22 -1.21 3.56
CA SER A 101 9.99 -1.65 4.94
C SER A 101 10.15 -3.16 5.06
N VAL A 102 10.60 -3.63 6.22
CA VAL A 102 10.63 -5.06 6.53
C VAL A 102 9.22 -5.56 6.77
N ASN A 103 8.85 -6.68 6.14
CA ASN A 103 7.56 -7.32 6.37
C ASN A 103 7.54 -7.98 7.75
N LYS A 104 6.46 -7.75 8.50
CA LYS A 104 6.18 -8.51 9.72
C LYS A 104 5.84 -9.97 9.36
N PRO A 105 5.96 -10.91 10.31
CA PRO A 105 5.66 -12.32 10.06
C PRO A 105 4.26 -12.52 9.48
N ASN A 106 4.13 -13.45 8.53
CA ASN A 106 2.81 -13.86 8.06
C ASN A 106 1.97 -14.35 9.23
N LYS A 107 0.64 -14.15 9.15
CA LYS A 107 -0.34 -14.48 10.20
C LYS A 107 -0.34 -13.53 11.41
N THR A 108 0.50 -12.50 11.43
CA THR A 108 0.38 -11.41 12.42
C THR A 108 -0.97 -10.73 12.26
N ILE A 109 -1.78 -10.65 13.32
CA ILE A 109 -3.11 -10.01 13.26
C ILE A 109 -2.97 -8.52 12.96
N CYS A 110 -3.75 -8.04 12.01
CA CYS A 110 -3.79 -6.64 11.57
C CYS A 110 -5.25 -6.23 11.32
N ASN A 111 -5.59 -4.96 11.56
CA ASN A 111 -6.96 -4.44 11.43
C ASN A 111 -8.04 -5.26 12.16
N LYS A 112 -7.68 -6.01 13.21
CA LYS A 112 -8.52 -6.91 14.03
C LYS A 112 -9.09 -8.14 13.31
N GLU A 113 -9.43 -8.07 12.03
CA GLU A 113 -10.15 -9.13 11.29
C GLU A 113 -9.28 -9.84 10.24
N PHE A 114 -8.08 -9.32 10.01
CA PHE A 114 -7.16 -9.82 9.01
C PHE A 114 -5.82 -10.19 9.63
N VAL A 115 -4.99 -10.80 8.80
CA VAL A 115 -3.60 -11.06 9.12
C VAL A 115 -2.68 -10.63 7.99
N CYS A 116 -1.43 -10.40 8.35
CA CYS A 116 -0.39 -10.06 7.41
C CYS A 116 -0.07 -11.23 6.49
N TYR A 117 0.03 -10.93 5.20
CA TYR A 117 0.55 -11.81 4.17
C TYR A 117 1.49 -11.01 3.27
N MET A 118 2.78 -11.35 3.29
CA MET A 118 3.83 -10.63 2.53
C MET A 118 3.85 -9.10 2.76
N GLY A 119 3.52 -8.69 3.99
CA GLY A 119 3.49 -7.27 4.39
C GLY A 119 2.19 -6.53 4.08
N ASP A 120 1.19 -7.20 3.49
CA ASP A 120 -0.14 -6.63 3.26
C ASP A 120 -1.15 -7.22 4.24
N CYS A 121 -2.08 -6.39 4.72
CA CYS A 121 -3.13 -6.78 5.67
C CYS A 121 -4.35 -7.34 4.93
N THR A 122 -4.23 -8.55 4.40
CA THR A 122 -5.23 -9.14 3.48
C THR A 122 -5.60 -10.59 3.80
N GLY A 123 -4.80 -11.30 4.59
CA GLY A 123 -5.11 -12.69 4.96
C GLY A 123 -6.28 -12.76 5.93
N SER A 124 -7.05 -13.85 5.91
CA SER A 124 -8.12 -14.07 6.90
C SER A 124 -7.55 -14.33 8.30
N ILE A 125 -8.21 -13.80 9.34
CA ILE A 125 -7.88 -14.10 10.74
C ILE A 125 -7.86 -15.60 11.06
N CYS A 126 -8.63 -16.44 10.35
CA CYS A 126 -8.60 -17.90 10.51
C CYS A 126 -7.16 -18.46 10.45
N LEU A 127 -6.29 -17.86 9.62
CA LEU A 127 -4.91 -18.29 9.45
C LEU A 127 -4.06 -18.10 10.71
N ALA A 128 -4.35 -17.10 11.55
CA ALA A 128 -3.68 -16.91 12.85
C ALA A 128 -3.94 -18.08 13.79
N TYR A 129 -5.09 -18.75 13.63
CA TYR A 129 -5.54 -19.87 14.45
C TYR A 129 -5.28 -21.23 13.79
N GLY A 130 -4.51 -21.27 12.71
CA GLY A 130 -4.20 -22.52 11.99
C GLY A 130 -5.38 -23.10 11.21
N LEU A 131 -6.42 -22.29 10.97
CA LEU A 131 -7.61 -22.63 10.20
C LEU A 131 -7.53 -22.03 8.78
N GLU A 132 -8.41 -22.46 7.90
CA GLU A 132 -8.63 -21.89 6.58
C GLU A 132 -9.90 -21.04 6.57
N SER A 133 -9.89 -19.96 5.79
CA SER A 133 -11.08 -19.16 5.55
C SER A 133 -12.09 -19.90 4.67
N CYS A 134 -13.37 -19.72 4.96
CA CYS A 134 -14.48 -20.19 4.15
C CYS A 134 -15.66 -19.22 4.29
N GLN A 135 -16.70 -19.39 3.46
CA GLN A 135 -17.91 -18.58 3.55
C GLN A 135 -19.04 -19.42 4.17
N CYS A 136 -19.73 -18.85 5.15
CA CYS A 136 -20.94 -19.47 5.65
C CYS A 136 -22.05 -19.39 4.59
N ILE A 137 -22.70 -20.52 4.35
CA ILE A 137 -23.84 -20.62 3.44
C ILE A 137 -25.12 -20.69 4.30
N PRO A 138 -26.02 -19.71 4.23
CA PRO A 138 -27.24 -19.69 5.04
C PRO A 138 -28.19 -20.80 4.61
N THR A 139 -28.81 -21.45 5.59
CA THR A 139 -29.99 -22.30 5.39
C THR A 139 -31.28 -21.48 5.59
N PRO A 140 -32.47 -21.99 5.22
CA PRO A 140 -33.74 -21.28 5.41
C PRO A 140 -34.06 -20.90 6.85
N ASP A 141 -33.50 -21.63 7.83
CA ASP A 141 -33.70 -21.40 9.26
C ASP A 141 -32.67 -20.41 9.85
N ASP A 142 -31.62 -20.07 9.09
CA ASP A 142 -30.57 -19.16 9.55
C ASP A 142 -30.97 -17.68 9.44
N PRO A 143 -30.39 -16.81 10.29
CA PRO A 143 -30.55 -15.37 10.11
C PRO A 143 -29.92 -14.91 8.79
N LYS A 144 -30.49 -13.84 8.21
CA LYS A 144 -29.98 -13.23 6.97
C LYS A 144 -28.52 -12.75 7.07
N THR A 145 -28.03 -12.55 8.29
CA THR A 145 -26.65 -12.15 8.57
C THR A 145 -25.65 -13.29 8.49
N LYS A 146 -26.09 -14.55 8.38
CA LYS A 146 -25.23 -15.74 8.40
C LYS A 146 -24.15 -15.69 7.31
N SER A 147 -24.48 -15.24 6.11
CA SER A 147 -23.50 -15.06 5.01
C SER A 147 -22.42 -14.03 5.33
N CYS A 148 -22.71 -13.08 6.21
CA CYS A 148 -21.80 -12.04 6.63
C CYS A 148 -20.98 -12.43 7.87
N GLU A 149 -21.19 -13.60 8.46
CA GLU A 149 -20.35 -14.07 9.55
C GLU A 149 -18.95 -14.41 9.03
N LEU A 150 -17.93 -14.18 9.86
CA LEU A 150 -16.59 -14.66 9.56
C LEU A 150 -16.56 -16.16 9.80
N CYS A 151 -16.15 -16.95 8.81
CA CYS A 151 -16.22 -18.41 8.91
C CYS A 151 -14.86 -19.05 8.63
N CYS A 152 -14.55 -20.04 9.45
CA CYS A 152 -13.30 -20.79 9.39
C CYS A 152 -13.60 -22.29 9.28
N LYS A 153 -12.65 -23.04 8.71
CA LYS A 153 -12.66 -24.50 8.71
C LYS A 153 -11.28 -25.04 9.03
N GLN A 154 -11.23 -26.29 9.48
CA GLN A 154 -9.95 -26.98 9.56
C GLN A 154 -9.34 -27.15 8.17
N PRO A 155 -8.01 -27.09 8.04
CA PRO A 155 -7.35 -27.25 6.75
C PRO A 155 -7.69 -28.55 6.04
N GLY A 156 -7.84 -28.50 4.72
CA GLY A 156 -8.18 -29.66 3.88
C GLY A 156 -9.62 -29.66 3.34
N GLU A 157 -9.84 -30.52 2.34
CA GLU A 157 -11.13 -30.68 1.67
C GLU A 157 -12.13 -31.46 2.53
N GLY A 158 -13.41 -31.09 2.43
CA GLY A 158 -14.50 -31.78 3.14
C GLY A 158 -14.69 -31.40 4.61
N ASN A 159 -13.79 -30.60 5.20
CA ASN A 159 -14.00 -30.07 6.55
C ASN A 159 -15.13 -29.05 6.57
N PRO A 160 -16.01 -29.07 7.60
CA PRO A 160 -17.14 -28.17 7.68
C PRO A 160 -16.69 -26.73 7.88
N CYS A 161 -17.29 -25.82 7.13
CA CYS A 161 -17.18 -24.39 7.37
C CYS A 161 -18.09 -24.02 8.54
N LYS A 162 -17.52 -23.44 9.59
CA LYS A 162 -18.26 -23.01 10.78
C LYS A 162 -18.03 -21.54 11.05
N SER A 163 -19.02 -20.93 11.66
CA SER A 163 -18.96 -19.52 12.07
C SER A 163 -17.89 -19.32 13.13
N SER A 164 -17.24 -18.15 13.16
CA SER A 164 -16.26 -17.82 14.20
C SER A 164 -16.89 -17.80 15.59
N PHE A 165 -18.20 -17.53 15.67
CA PHE A 165 -19.03 -17.67 16.87
C PHE A 165 -19.10 -19.12 17.42
N GLU A 166 -18.66 -20.10 16.64
CA GLU A 166 -18.58 -21.52 17.02
C GLU A 166 -17.12 -21.98 17.23
N TRP A 167 -16.14 -21.09 17.05
CA TRP A 167 -14.71 -21.34 17.18
C TRP A 167 -14.10 -20.67 18.42
N ASN A 168 -14.92 -20.09 19.29
CA ASN A 168 -14.56 -19.32 20.49
C ASN A 168 -14.21 -20.16 21.73
N GLU A 169 -13.94 -21.45 21.54
CA GLU A 169 -13.53 -22.37 22.60
C GLU A 169 -12.13 -22.94 22.34
N PRO A 170 -11.38 -23.31 23.38
CA PRO A 170 -10.10 -23.99 23.24
C PRO A 170 -10.22 -25.26 22.37
N PRO A 171 -9.24 -25.56 21.50
CA PRO A 171 -7.89 -24.97 21.44
C PRO A 171 -7.75 -23.77 20.48
N PHE A 172 -8.81 -23.32 19.81
CA PHE A 172 -8.71 -22.29 18.79
C PHE A 172 -8.94 -20.89 19.37
N ASP A 173 -10.05 -20.65 20.05
CA ASP A 173 -10.39 -19.33 20.63
C ASP A 173 -10.39 -18.21 19.57
N VAL A 174 -11.05 -18.47 18.43
CA VAL A 174 -11.27 -17.47 17.37
C VAL A 174 -12.34 -16.48 17.85
N PRO A 175 -12.15 -15.15 17.69
CA PRO A 175 -13.14 -14.19 18.15
C PRO A 175 -14.45 -14.26 17.36
N ASP A 176 -15.54 -13.97 18.05
CA ASP A 176 -16.87 -13.75 17.49
C ASP A 176 -16.86 -12.53 16.55
N MET A 177 -17.02 -12.75 15.24
CA MET A 177 -16.79 -11.72 14.23
C MET A 177 -17.70 -11.85 13.01
N PHE A 178 -18.08 -10.70 12.46
CA PHE A 178 -18.64 -10.61 11.12
C PHE A 178 -17.53 -10.24 10.13
N ALA A 179 -17.70 -10.63 8.87
CA ALA A 179 -16.88 -10.13 7.79
C ALA A 179 -17.10 -8.62 7.58
N LYS A 180 -16.05 -7.92 7.17
CA LYS A 180 -16.10 -6.48 6.89
C LYS A 180 -17.10 -6.16 5.78
N PRO A 181 -17.82 -5.03 5.84
CA PRO A 181 -18.67 -4.58 4.75
C PRO A 181 -17.94 -4.55 3.40
N GLY A 182 -18.56 -5.12 2.37
CA GLY A 182 -17.97 -5.28 1.03
C GLY A 182 -17.13 -6.54 0.83
N THR A 183 -16.95 -7.38 1.86
CA THR A 183 -16.38 -8.72 1.71
C THR A 183 -17.36 -9.59 0.92
N PRO A 184 -16.92 -10.28 -0.15
CA PRO A 184 -17.78 -11.21 -0.86
C PRO A 184 -18.33 -12.29 0.07
N CYS A 185 -19.60 -12.62 -0.10
CA CYS A 185 -20.34 -13.59 0.70
C CYS A 185 -21.22 -14.48 -0.18
N ASN A 186 -21.76 -15.54 0.42
CA ASN A 186 -22.68 -16.47 -0.24
C ASN A 186 -22.15 -17.02 -1.59
N ASP A 187 -20.93 -17.56 -1.57
CA ASP A 187 -20.20 -18.04 -2.75
C ASP A 187 -20.01 -16.98 -3.83
N TYR A 188 -19.57 -15.79 -3.41
CA TYR A 188 -19.32 -14.62 -4.28
C TYR A 188 -20.56 -14.09 -5.01
N ASN A 189 -21.77 -14.43 -4.57
CA ASN A 189 -23.02 -13.93 -5.14
C ASN A 189 -23.53 -12.64 -4.48
N GLY A 190 -22.78 -12.06 -3.54
CA GLY A 190 -23.13 -10.84 -2.82
C GLY A 190 -21.94 -10.21 -2.10
#